data_AF-A0A6N2MQQ4-F1
#
_entry.id   AF-A0A6N2MQQ4-F1
#
_cell.length_a   1.000
_cell.length_b   1.000
_cell.length_c   1.000
_cell.angle_alpha   90.00
_cell.angle_beta   90.00
_cell.angle_gamma   90.00
#
_symmetry.space_group_name_H-M   'P 1'
#
loop_
_entity.id
_entity.type
_entity.pdbx_description
1 polymer ?
#
loop_
_entity_poly.entity_id
_entity_poly.type
_entity_poly.pdbx_seq_one_letter_code
_entity_poly.pdbx_strand_id
1 'polypeptide(L)'
;MGVSIRQDSPILNSLFNITSLRKLALRFSLASQNRLNDWISKQLTNLQSLRLRSIRSTGGRGSIKLTALQDHQKLMDLYLLGVLPRPVNIKQLPPNLKILTLSMSQLRKDPMRTLGQLPYLNILRLLADSYMGEELTCYQGGFPQLHVLKLWKLMELRELTVKEGAMPCVKQVEIRACRRLEKVEGLSKLTTLKELMLTDMPSQFANKVKENMGADVFVKENEWKSYPFLA
;
A
#
# COMPACT_ATOMS: atom_id res chain seq x y z
N MET A 1 -17.81 9.49 1.10
CA MET A 1 -18.27 9.56 2.51
C MET A 1 -17.64 8.41 3.27
N GLY A 2 -16.97 8.69 4.40
CA GLY A 2 -16.41 7.65 5.28
C GLY A 2 -17.21 7.59 6.57
N VAL A 3 -17.56 6.40 7.01
CA VAL A 3 -18.36 6.19 8.23
C VAL A 3 -17.39 5.74 9.34
N SER A 4 -17.29 6.51 10.42
CA SER A 4 -16.52 6.09 11.59
C SER A 4 -17.42 5.28 12.50
N ILE A 5 -17.11 4.01 12.71
CA ILE A 5 -17.90 3.11 13.55
C ILE A 5 -17.22 3.00 14.92
N ARG A 6 -17.94 3.36 15.98
CA ARG A 6 -17.59 3.00 17.36
C ARG A 6 -18.49 1.84 17.80
N GLN A 7 -17.95 0.95 18.63
CA GLN A 7 -18.50 -0.35 19.02
C GLN A 7 -19.91 -0.30 19.62
N ASP A 8 -20.26 0.83 20.26
CA ASP A 8 -21.54 1.00 20.97
C ASP A 8 -22.52 1.86 20.17
N SER A 9 -22.22 2.11 18.88
CA SER A 9 -23.09 2.90 18.03
C SER A 9 -24.32 2.06 17.66
N PRO A 10 -25.55 2.49 17.98
CA PRO A 10 -26.78 1.79 17.56
C PRO A 10 -26.87 1.64 16.03
N ILE A 11 -26.09 2.43 15.29
CA ILE A 11 -25.97 2.41 13.84
C ILE A 11 -25.30 1.12 13.32
N LEU A 12 -24.53 0.40 14.14
CA LEU A 12 -23.79 -0.81 13.71
C LEU A 12 -24.70 -1.90 13.17
N ASN A 13 -25.81 -2.18 13.85
CA ASN A 13 -26.72 -3.24 13.45
C ASN A 13 -27.46 -2.86 12.16
N SER A 14 -27.87 -1.59 12.01
CA SER A 14 -28.47 -1.09 10.78
C SER A 14 -27.47 -1.08 9.62
N LEU A 15 -26.19 -0.79 9.88
CA LEU A 15 -25.15 -0.77 8.86
C LEU A 15 -24.89 -2.16 8.29
N PHE A 16 -24.89 -3.20 9.12
CA PHE A 16 -24.67 -4.58 8.69
C PHE A 16 -25.80 -5.15 7.82
N ASN A 17 -26.94 -4.45 7.71
CA ASN A 17 -28.01 -4.82 6.80
C ASN A 17 -27.80 -4.27 5.38
N ILE A 18 -26.82 -3.38 5.17
CA ILE A 18 -26.56 -2.81 3.85
C ILE A 18 -25.67 -3.77 3.03
N THR A 19 -26.15 -4.18 1.86
CA THR A 19 -25.46 -5.14 0.98
C THR A 19 -25.05 -4.55 -0.38
N SER A 20 -25.62 -3.42 -0.78
CA SER A 20 -25.44 -2.79 -2.10
C SER A 20 -24.23 -1.86 -2.20
N LEU A 21 -23.40 -1.76 -1.16
CA LEU A 21 -22.29 -0.81 -1.10
C LEU A 21 -21.24 -1.09 -2.17
N ARG A 22 -20.85 -0.03 -2.89
CA ARG A 22 -19.72 -0.04 -3.83
C ARG A 22 -18.44 0.54 -3.22
N LYS A 23 -18.57 1.44 -2.26
CA LYS A 23 -17.41 2.07 -1.58
C LYS A 23 -17.66 2.05 -0.09
N LEU A 24 -16.71 1.50 0.66
CA LEU A 24 -16.77 1.42 2.10
C LEU A 24 -15.48 1.97 2.69
N ALA A 25 -15.58 2.93 3.59
CA ALA A 25 -14.45 3.44 4.35
C ALA A 25 -14.80 3.48 5.82
N LEU A 26 -14.10 2.70 6.63
CA LEU A 26 -14.41 2.46 8.04
C LEU A 26 -13.20 2.60 8.95
N ARG A 27 -13.48 3.13 10.14
CA ARG A 27 -12.62 3.02 11.32
C ARG A 27 -13.23 1.98 12.26
N PHE A 28 -12.43 1.06 12.77
CA PHE A 28 -12.91 -0.05 13.62
C PHE A 28 -11.88 -0.45 14.68
N SER A 29 -12.34 -1.10 15.76
CA SER A 29 -11.49 -1.69 16.79
C SER A 29 -11.38 -3.21 16.62
N LEU A 30 -10.39 -3.82 17.29
CA LEU A 30 -10.18 -5.27 17.25
C LEU A 30 -11.43 -6.07 17.67
N ALA A 31 -12.19 -5.56 18.63
CA ALA A 31 -13.40 -6.20 19.13
C ALA A 31 -14.50 -6.36 18.05
N SER A 32 -14.53 -5.47 17.05
CA SER A 32 -15.52 -5.52 15.96
C SER A 32 -15.02 -6.27 14.72
N GLN A 33 -13.78 -6.75 14.72
CA GLN A 33 -13.11 -7.26 13.52
C GLN A 33 -13.79 -8.50 12.93
N ASN A 34 -14.20 -9.47 13.76
CA ASN A 34 -14.81 -10.70 13.25
C ASN A 34 -16.15 -10.42 12.56
N ARG A 35 -17.04 -9.66 13.21
CA ARG A 35 -18.34 -9.25 12.63
C ARG A 35 -18.16 -8.45 11.35
N LEU A 36 -17.21 -7.50 11.36
CA LEU A 36 -16.88 -6.70 10.18
C LEU A 36 -16.41 -7.57 9.01
N ASN A 37 -15.52 -8.52 9.31
CA ASN A 37 -14.98 -9.43 8.31
C ASN A 37 -16.06 -10.34 7.72
N ASP A 38 -16.97 -10.87 8.54
CA ASP A 38 -18.11 -11.66 8.06
C ASP A 38 -19.01 -10.85 7.15
N TRP A 39 -19.35 -9.62 7.53
CA TRP A 39 -20.20 -8.75 6.72
C TRP A 39 -19.54 -8.39 5.39
N ILE A 40 -18.27 -7.95 5.40
CA ILE A 40 -17.53 -7.63 4.18
C ILE A 40 -17.43 -8.88 3.29
N SER A 41 -17.02 -10.01 3.86
CA SER A 41 -16.74 -11.21 3.07
C SER A 41 -18.00 -11.84 2.47
N LYS A 42 -19.10 -11.90 3.23
CA LYS A 42 -20.30 -12.65 2.85
C LYS A 42 -21.38 -11.80 2.19
N GLN A 43 -21.47 -10.51 2.52
CA GLN A 43 -22.61 -9.69 2.12
C GLN A 43 -22.27 -8.57 1.15
N LEU A 44 -21.05 -8.04 1.16
CA LEU A 44 -20.65 -6.89 0.33
C LEU A 44 -20.06 -7.32 -1.03
N THR A 45 -20.78 -8.14 -1.78
CA THR A 45 -20.31 -8.69 -3.07
C THR A 45 -20.20 -7.64 -4.19
N ASN A 46 -20.85 -6.48 -4.03
CA ASN A 46 -20.78 -5.36 -4.98
C ASN A 46 -19.67 -4.35 -4.70
N LEU A 47 -18.84 -4.60 -3.68
CA LEU A 47 -17.83 -3.66 -3.23
C LEU A 47 -16.72 -3.49 -4.26
N GLN A 48 -16.39 -2.22 -4.54
CA GLN A 48 -15.37 -1.81 -5.52
C GLN A 48 -14.18 -1.10 -4.87
N SER A 49 -14.41 -0.42 -3.74
CA SER A 49 -13.37 0.23 -2.93
C SER A 49 -13.60 -0.05 -1.46
N LEU A 50 -12.55 -0.49 -0.77
CA LEU A 50 -12.55 -0.80 0.66
C LEU A 50 -11.40 -0.07 1.33
N ARG A 51 -11.72 0.76 2.33
CA ARG A 51 -10.74 1.41 3.19
C ARG A 51 -10.98 1.03 4.64
N LEU A 52 -10.01 0.38 5.26
CA LEU A 52 -10.08 -0.08 6.64
C LEU A 52 -8.98 0.59 7.47
N ARG A 53 -9.38 1.23 8.56
CA ARG A 53 -8.47 1.85 9.55
C ARG A 53 -8.72 1.24 10.92
N SER A 54 -7.74 0.45 11.41
CA SER A 54 -7.82 -0.20 12.71
C SER A 54 -7.26 0.71 13.80
N ILE A 55 -8.01 0.88 14.88
CA ILE A 55 -7.66 1.70 16.04
C ILE A 55 -7.72 0.86 17.33
N ARG A 56 -6.84 1.16 18.30
CA ARG A 56 -6.89 0.56 19.64
C ARG A 56 -7.83 1.38 20.53
N SER A 57 -8.47 0.72 21.51
CA SER A 57 -9.28 1.38 22.55
C SER A 57 -8.44 2.34 23.40
N THR A 58 -7.19 1.98 23.68
CA THR A 58 -6.22 2.76 24.46
C THR A 58 -5.58 3.91 23.67
N GLY A 59 -6.07 4.21 22.46
CA GLY A 59 -5.34 5.02 21.50
C GLY A 59 -4.19 4.24 20.82
N GLY A 60 -3.76 4.73 19.66
CA GLY A 60 -2.78 4.06 18.81
C GLY A 60 -3.41 3.10 17.77
N ARG A 61 -2.57 2.33 17.09
CA ARG A 61 -2.96 1.56 15.89
C ARG A 61 -3.37 0.14 16.24
N GLY A 62 -4.51 -0.26 15.70
CA GLY A 62 -5.01 -1.63 15.85
C GLY A 62 -4.44 -2.57 14.80
N SER A 63 -4.68 -3.87 15.01
CA SER A 63 -4.32 -4.90 14.04
C SER A 63 -5.44 -5.12 13.02
N ILE A 64 -5.06 -5.43 11.78
CA ILE A 64 -5.95 -5.86 10.72
C ILE A 64 -5.68 -7.35 10.46
N LYS A 65 -6.66 -8.20 10.78
CA LYS A 65 -6.72 -9.59 10.32
C LYS A 65 -7.61 -9.61 9.09
N LEU A 66 -6.98 -9.71 7.91
CA LEU A 66 -7.71 -9.87 6.66
C LEU A 66 -8.38 -11.24 6.63
N THR A 67 -9.67 -11.25 6.37
CA THR A 67 -10.34 -12.45 5.87
C THR A 67 -10.08 -12.62 4.39
N ALA A 68 -10.45 -13.79 3.92
CA ALA A 68 -10.38 -14.21 2.54
C ALA A 68 -11.25 -13.28 1.66
N LEU A 69 -10.64 -12.31 0.95
CA LEU A 69 -11.31 -11.40 0.00
C LEU A 69 -11.21 -11.89 -1.46
N GLN A 70 -10.78 -13.14 -1.68
CA GLN A 70 -10.60 -13.72 -3.01
C GLN A 70 -11.89 -13.79 -3.83
N ASP A 71 -13.05 -13.81 -3.17
CA ASP A 71 -14.35 -13.87 -3.84
C ASP A 71 -14.87 -12.48 -4.24
N HIS A 72 -14.19 -11.40 -3.85
CA HIS A 72 -14.57 -10.02 -4.18
C HIS A 72 -14.11 -9.62 -5.58
N GLN A 73 -14.75 -10.17 -6.60
CA GLN A 73 -14.41 -9.95 -8.02
C GLN A 73 -14.49 -8.48 -8.44
N LYS A 74 -15.33 -7.67 -7.78
CA LYS A 74 -15.54 -6.26 -8.11
C LYS A 74 -14.60 -5.31 -7.34
N LEU A 75 -13.88 -5.80 -6.33
CA LEU A 75 -13.05 -4.98 -5.45
C LEU A 75 -11.71 -4.66 -6.10
N MET A 76 -11.53 -3.39 -6.49
CA MET A 76 -10.39 -2.91 -7.25
C MET A 76 -9.48 -1.96 -6.46
N ASP A 77 -9.98 -1.34 -5.39
CA ASP A 77 -9.22 -0.40 -4.54
C ASP A 77 -9.26 -0.86 -3.08
N LEU A 78 -8.09 -1.18 -2.54
CA LEU A 78 -7.92 -1.63 -1.15
C LEU A 78 -6.94 -0.73 -0.42
N TYR A 79 -7.40 -0.12 0.67
CA TYR A 79 -6.60 0.67 1.59
C TYR A 79 -6.66 0.07 2.99
N LEU A 80 -5.51 -0.23 3.57
CA LEU A 80 -5.39 -0.79 4.91
C LEU A 80 -4.49 0.10 5.75
N LEU A 81 -5.01 0.62 6.87
CA LEU A 81 -4.23 1.33 7.88
C LEU A 81 -4.32 0.56 9.20
N GLY A 82 -3.21 -0.08 9.58
CA GLY A 82 -3.09 -0.86 10.80
C GLY A 82 -2.17 -2.07 10.64
N VAL A 83 -1.76 -2.64 11.76
CA VAL A 83 -0.73 -3.69 11.81
C VAL A 83 -1.24 -4.99 11.19
N LEU A 84 -0.52 -5.54 10.22
CA LEU A 84 -0.79 -6.86 9.66
C LEU A 84 0.05 -7.90 10.42
N PRO A 85 -0.57 -8.78 11.23
CA PRO A 85 0.16 -9.68 12.12
C PRO A 85 0.84 -10.84 11.38
N ARG A 86 0.48 -11.04 10.11
CA ARG A 86 1.05 -12.06 9.23
C ARG A 86 1.51 -11.39 7.94
N PRO A 87 2.47 -11.99 7.21
CA PRO A 87 2.77 -11.60 5.85
C PRO A 87 1.50 -11.58 5.00
N VAL A 88 1.46 -10.68 4.02
CA VAL A 88 0.37 -10.64 3.05
C VAL A 88 0.33 -11.97 2.31
N ASN A 89 -0.84 -12.57 2.19
CA ASN A 89 -1.07 -13.77 1.39
C ASN A 89 -1.94 -13.40 0.20
N ILE A 90 -1.45 -13.68 -1.02
CA ILE A 90 -2.19 -13.39 -2.25
C ILE A 90 -3.58 -14.05 -2.28
N LYS A 91 -3.72 -15.24 -1.68
CA LYS A 91 -5.01 -15.95 -1.59
C LYS A 91 -6.06 -15.23 -0.75
N GLN A 92 -5.66 -14.20 0.00
CA GLN A 92 -6.58 -13.39 0.80
C GLN A 92 -6.92 -12.06 0.14
N LEU A 93 -6.30 -11.73 -1.01
CA LEU A 93 -6.51 -10.48 -1.71
C LEU A 93 -7.54 -10.63 -2.84
N PRO A 94 -8.24 -9.54 -3.22
CA PRO A 94 -9.13 -9.54 -4.37
C PRO A 94 -8.37 -9.84 -5.67
N PRO A 95 -8.91 -10.66 -6.58
CA PRO A 95 -8.21 -11.07 -7.80
C PRO A 95 -8.04 -9.91 -8.81
N ASN A 96 -8.98 -8.96 -8.83
CA ASN A 96 -9.00 -7.84 -9.78
C ASN A 96 -8.48 -6.53 -9.17
N LEU A 97 -7.61 -6.63 -8.16
CA LEU A 97 -7.11 -5.47 -7.44
C LEU A 97 -6.23 -4.59 -8.33
N LYS A 98 -6.60 -3.31 -8.49
CA LYS A 98 -5.88 -2.31 -9.28
C LYS A 98 -5.09 -1.33 -8.42
N ILE A 99 -5.58 -1.04 -7.22
CA ILE A 99 -4.97 -0.10 -6.30
C ILE A 99 -4.83 -0.77 -4.94
N LEU A 100 -3.59 -0.84 -4.44
CA LEU A 100 -3.30 -1.30 -3.09
C LEU A 100 -2.53 -0.24 -2.33
N THR A 101 -3.04 0.11 -1.16
CA THR A 101 -2.33 0.96 -0.20
C THR A 101 -2.23 0.24 1.14
N LEU A 102 -0.99 -0.05 1.53
CA LEU A 102 -0.65 -0.52 2.86
C LEU A 102 -0.05 0.65 3.62
N SER A 103 -0.70 1.03 4.70
CA SER A 103 -0.19 2.02 5.62
C SER A 103 -0.05 1.40 6.99
N MET A 104 1.08 1.64 7.65
CA MET A 104 1.22 1.26 9.06
C MET A 104 1.05 -0.23 9.34
N SER A 105 1.33 -1.04 8.32
CA SER A 105 1.17 -2.49 8.31
C SER A 105 2.28 -3.24 9.04
N GLN A 106 3.45 -2.63 9.24
CA GLN A 106 4.60 -3.20 9.96
C GLN A 106 5.03 -4.58 9.46
N LEU A 107 4.96 -4.81 8.15
CA LEU A 107 5.42 -6.05 7.54
C LEU A 107 6.93 -6.16 7.73
N ARG A 108 7.40 -7.32 8.22
CA ARG A 108 8.84 -7.58 8.42
C ARG A 108 9.47 -8.41 7.30
N LYS A 109 8.65 -9.09 6.50
CA LYS A 109 9.10 -9.85 5.32
C LYS A 109 8.79 -9.03 4.08
N ASP A 110 9.69 -9.05 3.10
CA ASP A 110 9.52 -8.36 1.82
C ASP A 110 8.18 -8.77 1.17
N PRO A 111 7.21 -7.84 1.03
CA PRO A 111 5.93 -8.15 0.44
C PRO A 111 5.96 -8.21 -1.09
N MET A 112 7.02 -7.74 -1.74
CA MET A 112 7.07 -7.53 -3.19
C MET A 112 6.96 -8.83 -3.98
N ARG A 113 7.46 -9.95 -3.44
CA ARG A 113 7.28 -11.27 -4.09
C ARG A 113 5.81 -11.67 -4.18
N THR A 114 5.02 -11.40 -3.14
CA THR A 114 3.60 -11.75 -3.10
C THR A 114 2.76 -10.72 -3.83
N LEU A 115 3.00 -9.43 -3.59
CA LEU A 115 2.25 -8.35 -4.24
C LEU A 115 2.54 -8.28 -5.74
N GLY A 116 3.74 -8.65 -6.17
CA GLY A 116 4.14 -8.70 -7.58
C GLY A 116 3.39 -9.74 -8.40
N GLN A 117 2.74 -10.70 -7.77
CA GLN A 117 1.92 -11.71 -8.46
C GLN A 117 0.52 -11.18 -8.82
N LEU A 118 0.13 -9.99 -8.37
CA LEU A 118 -1.17 -9.41 -8.68
C LEU A 118 -1.20 -8.93 -10.15
N PRO A 119 -2.03 -9.54 -11.02
CA PRO A 119 -1.93 -9.36 -12.46
C PRO A 119 -2.39 -7.99 -12.94
N TYR A 120 -3.31 -7.35 -12.21
CA TYR A 120 -3.96 -6.09 -12.61
C TYR A 120 -3.56 -4.90 -11.73
N LEU A 121 -2.58 -5.07 -10.84
CA LEU A 121 -2.20 -4.01 -9.90
C LEU A 121 -1.53 -2.87 -10.66
N ASN A 122 -2.18 -1.71 -10.70
CA ASN A 122 -1.67 -0.51 -11.38
C ASN A 122 -0.96 0.45 -10.41
N ILE A 123 -1.41 0.50 -9.14
CA ILE A 123 -0.83 1.39 -8.15
C ILE A 123 -0.57 0.65 -6.84
N LEU A 124 0.69 0.68 -6.40
CA LEU A 124 1.11 0.18 -5.11
C LEU A 124 1.64 1.33 -4.24
N ARG A 125 1.14 1.42 -3.02
CA ARG A 125 1.60 2.38 -2.02
C ARG A 125 1.98 1.67 -0.72
N LEU A 126 3.24 1.79 -0.33
CA LEU A 126 3.77 1.36 0.96
C LEU A 126 4.09 2.61 1.78
N LEU A 127 3.28 2.88 2.81
CA LEU A 127 3.24 4.15 3.52
C LEU A 127 3.47 3.98 5.03
N ALA A 128 4.25 4.89 5.62
CA ALA A 128 4.40 5.06 7.06
C ALA A 128 4.61 3.73 7.79
N ASP A 129 5.84 3.22 7.80
CA ASP A 129 6.20 1.97 8.48
C ASP A 129 5.31 0.77 8.07
N SER A 130 4.80 0.77 6.85
CA SER A 130 4.09 -0.39 6.30
C SER A 130 5.03 -1.58 6.08
N TYR A 131 6.32 -1.29 5.90
CA TYR A 131 7.40 -2.24 5.84
C TYR A 131 8.49 -1.83 6.84
N MET A 132 8.97 -2.79 7.61
CA MET A 132 9.93 -2.64 8.71
C MET A 132 11.20 -3.49 8.49
N GLY A 133 11.37 -4.03 7.28
CA GLY A 133 12.62 -4.68 6.88
C GLY A 133 13.55 -3.70 6.15
N GLU A 134 14.79 -4.13 5.94
CA GLU A 134 15.84 -3.28 5.39
C GLU A 134 15.95 -3.35 3.85
N GLU A 135 15.43 -4.41 3.24
CA GLU A 135 15.60 -4.66 1.80
C GLU A 135 14.25 -4.87 1.12
N LEU A 136 14.04 -4.27 -0.06
CA LEU A 136 12.91 -4.57 -0.95
C LEU A 136 13.43 -5.00 -2.32
N THR A 137 12.94 -6.14 -2.82
CA THR A 137 13.29 -6.62 -4.16
C THR A 137 12.07 -6.74 -5.05
N CYS A 138 12.07 -6.01 -6.17
CA CYS A 138 11.13 -6.24 -7.26
C CYS A 138 11.69 -7.37 -8.13
N TYR A 139 11.04 -8.53 -8.10
CA TYR A 139 11.50 -9.74 -8.80
C TYR A 139 11.10 -9.76 -10.27
N GLN A 140 11.87 -10.50 -11.08
CA GLN A 140 11.58 -10.75 -12.50
C GLN A 140 10.16 -11.28 -12.69
N GLY A 141 9.44 -10.73 -13.68
CA GLY A 141 8.04 -11.09 -13.95
C GLY A 141 7.03 -10.57 -12.92
N GLY A 142 7.49 -9.94 -11.84
CA GLY A 142 6.63 -9.28 -10.86
C GLY A 142 6.06 -7.98 -11.41
N PHE A 143 4.82 -7.69 -11.00
CA PHE A 143 4.11 -6.44 -11.26
C PHE A 143 3.87 -6.16 -12.76
N PRO A 144 3.19 -7.05 -13.49
CA PRO A 144 3.06 -6.95 -14.94
C PRO A 144 2.36 -5.68 -15.43
N GLN A 145 1.45 -5.10 -14.63
CA GLN A 145 0.68 -3.90 -15.00
C GLN A 145 0.89 -2.71 -14.05
N LEU A 146 1.94 -2.72 -13.22
CA LEU A 146 2.18 -1.64 -12.27
C LEU A 146 2.65 -0.39 -13.00
N HIS A 147 1.95 0.71 -12.79
CA HIS A 147 2.25 2.01 -13.38
C HIS A 147 2.86 2.98 -12.36
N VAL A 148 2.46 2.87 -11.09
CA VAL A 148 2.88 3.77 -10.02
C VAL A 148 3.30 2.99 -8.79
N LEU A 149 4.55 3.19 -8.36
CA LEU A 149 5.08 2.72 -7.08
C LEU A 149 5.33 3.91 -6.15
N LYS A 150 4.78 3.88 -4.93
CA LYS A 150 5.04 4.88 -3.90
C LYS A 150 5.59 4.25 -2.64
N LEU A 151 6.78 4.66 -2.24
CA LEU A 151 7.44 4.29 -0.99
C LEU A 151 7.55 5.55 -0.13
N TRP A 152 6.85 5.58 1.01
CA TRP A 152 6.80 6.78 1.85
C TRP A 152 7.03 6.44 3.32
N LYS A 153 8.01 7.08 3.97
CA LYS A 153 8.32 6.91 5.41
C LYS A 153 8.50 5.43 5.77
N LEU A 154 9.31 4.72 4.99
CA LEU A 154 9.77 3.38 5.32
C LEU A 154 11.10 3.55 6.06
N MET A 155 11.03 3.71 7.38
CA MET A 155 12.14 4.26 8.17
C MET A 155 13.33 3.29 8.30
N GLU A 156 13.08 1.99 8.14
CA GLU A 156 14.09 0.94 8.23
C GLU A 156 14.66 0.53 6.87
N LEU A 157 14.05 0.97 5.76
CA LEU A 157 14.47 0.57 4.41
C LEU A 157 15.86 1.15 4.08
N ARG A 158 16.79 0.28 3.70
CA ARG A 158 18.17 0.59 3.31
C ARG A 158 18.48 0.34 1.84
N GLU A 159 17.86 -0.68 1.25
CA GLU A 159 18.09 -1.08 -0.14
C GLU A 159 16.79 -1.35 -0.90
N LEU A 160 16.71 -0.82 -2.12
CA LEU A 160 15.68 -1.15 -3.11
C LEU A 160 16.33 -1.74 -4.36
N THR A 161 15.99 -2.97 -4.69
CA THR A 161 16.56 -3.68 -5.85
C THR A 161 15.48 -4.00 -6.86
N VAL A 162 15.67 -3.53 -8.09
CA VAL A 162 14.80 -3.86 -9.23
C VAL A 162 15.54 -4.86 -10.12
N LYS A 163 15.08 -6.12 -10.10
CA LYS A 163 15.62 -7.15 -10.98
C LYS A 163 15.17 -6.91 -12.41
N GLU A 164 15.95 -7.42 -13.36
CA GLU A 164 15.63 -7.35 -14.77
C GLU A 164 14.27 -8.00 -15.07
N GLY A 165 13.47 -7.36 -15.92
CA GLY A 165 12.11 -7.82 -16.24
C GLY A 165 11.08 -7.62 -15.12
N ALA A 166 11.40 -6.90 -14.03
CA ALA A 166 10.42 -6.48 -13.04
C ALA A 166 9.70 -5.20 -13.49
N MET A 167 8.41 -5.06 -13.12
CA MET A 167 7.61 -3.84 -13.33
C MET A 167 7.68 -3.26 -14.76
N PRO A 168 7.41 -4.05 -15.82
CA PRO A 168 7.65 -3.64 -17.21
C PRO A 168 6.84 -2.40 -17.65
N CYS A 169 5.74 -2.05 -16.97
CA CYS A 169 4.86 -0.94 -17.32
C CYS A 169 5.00 0.30 -16.41
N VAL A 170 5.98 0.34 -15.52
CA VAL A 170 6.07 1.41 -14.50
C VAL A 170 6.43 2.74 -15.12
N LYS A 171 5.59 3.76 -14.87
CA LYS A 171 5.76 5.11 -15.40
C LYS A 171 6.25 6.08 -14.33
N GLN A 172 5.92 5.81 -13.06
CA GLN A 172 6.23 6.69 -11.95
C GLN A 172 6.72 5.90 -10.74
N VAL A 173 7.85 6.33 -10.18
CA VAL A 173 8.35 5.90 -8.88
C VAL A 173 8.46 7.14 -7.99
N GLU A 174 7.82 7.08 -6.82
CA GLU A 174 7.94 8.12 -5.80
C GLU A 174 8.57 7.52 -4.54
N ILE A 175 9.71 8.07 -4.13
CA ILE A 175 10.38 7.73 -2.88
C ILE A 175 10.40 8.96 -2.00
N ARG A 176 9.86 8.80 -0.80
CA ARG A 176 9.64 9.94 0.08
C ARG A 176 9.96 9.66 1.53
N ALA A 177 10.80 10.51 2.13
CA ALA A 177 11.18 10.44 3.54
C ALA A 177 11.64 9.03 3.99
N CYS A 178 12.23 8.25 3.09
CA CYS A 178 12.88 6.97 3.40
C CYS A 178 14.34 7.26 3.76
N ARG A 179 14.57 7.90 4.90
CA ARG A 179 15.85 8.57 5.23
C ARG A 179 17.05 7.63 5.38
N ARG A 180 16.82 6.33 5.59
CA ARG A 180 17.88 5.31 5.68
C ARG A 180 18.13 4.59 4.36
N LEU A 181 17.40 4.91 3.30
CA LEU A 181 17.62 4.31 1.98
C LEU A 181 18.95 4.82 1.44
N GLU A 182 19.92 3.93 1.37
CA GLU A 182 21.30 4.23 0.96
C GLU A 182 21.56 3.76 -0.48
N LYS A 183 20.86 2.70 -0.91
CA LYS A 183 21.13 2.00 -2.17
C LYS A 183 19.86 1.76 -2.96
N VAL A 184 19.90 2.09 -4.25
CA VAL A 184 18.87 1.72 -5.22
C VAL A 184 19.52 1.13 -6.46
N GLU A 185 19.17 -0.11 -6.79
CA GLU A 185 19.69 -0.82 -7.94
C GLU A 185 18.60 -1.09 -8.97
N GLY A 186 18.98 -1.00 -10.25
CA GLY A 186 18.15 -1.45 -11.36
C GLY A 186 17.00 -0.53 -11.76
N LEU A 187 16.84 0.65 -11.14
CA LEU A 187 15.88 1.65 -11.63
C LEU A 187 16.17 2.07 -13.08
N SER A 188 17.44 2.17 -13.46
CA SER A 188 17.87 2.46 -14.83
C SER A 188 17.47 1.39 -15.86
N LYS A 189 17.08 0.19 -15.40
CA LYS A 189 16.60 -0.90 -16.26
C LYS A 189 15.12 -0.75 -16.62
N LEU A 190 14.40 0.18 -15.98
CA LEU A 190 12.98 0.43 -16.22
C LEU A 190 12.79 1.36 -17.43
N THR A 191 12.75 0.79 -18.64
CA THR A 191 12.65 1.54 -19.90
C THR A 191 11.35 2.34 -20.06
N THR A 192 10.30 2.00 -19.30
CA THR A 192 9.02 2.70 -19.32
C THR A 192 8.90 3.81 -18.30
N LEU A 193 9.88 3.94 -17.39
CA LEU A 193 9.88 4.95 -16.34
C LEU A 193 9.98 6.34 -16.98
N LYS A 194 9.12 7.26 -16.53
CA LYS A 194 9.11 8.65 -17.00
C LYS A 194 9.33 9.64 -15.87
N GLU A 195 8.89 9.30 -14.67
CA GLU A 195 8.99 10.17 -13.51
C GLU A 195 9.60 9.45 -12.32
N LEU A 196 10.68 10.03 -11.79
CA LEU A 196 11.24 9.67 -10.50
C LEU A 196 11.11 10.88 -9.56
N MET A 197 10.29 10.74 -8.52
CA MET A 197 10.10 11.78 -7.53
C MET A 197 10.81 11.41 -6.23
N LEU A 198 11.75 12.25 -5.81
CA LEU A 198 12.47 12.14 -4.56
C LEU A 198 12.01 13.29 -3.66
N THR A 199 11.37 12.99 -2.54
CA THR A 199 10.86 14.04 -1.63
C THR A 199 11.36 13.81 -0.20
N ASP A 200 11.92 14.83 0.44
CA ASP A 200 12.56 14.70 1.77
C ASP A 200 13.61 13.57 1.85
N MET A 201 14.34 13.34 0.77
CA MET A 201 15.41 12.34 0.72
C MET A 201 16.76 12.98 1.04
N PRO A 202 17.73 12.25 1.63
CA PRO A 202 19.07 12.80 1.84
C PRO A 202 19.70 13.26 0.51
N SER A 203 20.26 14.46 0.45
CA SER A 203 20.76 15.05 -0.81
C SER A 203 21.86 14.20 -1.45
N GLN A 204 22.75 13.59 -0.67
CA GLN A 204 23.77 12.68 -1.18
C GLN A 204 23.16 11.46 -1.88
N PHE A 205 22.10 10.90 -1.31
CA PHE A 205 21.36 9.80 -1.93
C PHE A 205 20.67 10.27 -3.21
N ALA A 206 19.98 11.42 -3.17
CA ALA A 206 19.25 11.94 -4.31
C ALA A 206 20.17 12.22 -5.51
N ASN A 207 21.36 12.77 -5.26
CA ASN A 207 22.36 13.02 -6.30
C ASN A 207 22.86 11.72 -6.93
N LYS A 208 23.24 10.72 -6.12
CA LYS A 208 23.67 9.40 -6.61
C LYS A 208 22.60 8.74 -7.47
N VAL A 209 21.33 8.83 -7.09
CA VAL A 209 20.25 8.24 -7.88
C VAL A 209 20.09 8.99 -9.21
N LYS A 210 20.11 10.33 -9.20
CA LYS A 210 20.02 11.16 -10.42
C LYS A 210 21.12 10.85 -11.43
N GLU A 211 22.37 10.73 -10.98
CA GLU A 211 23.53 10.43 -11.83
C GLU A 211 23.40 9.09 -12.57
N ASN A 212 22.64 8.14 -12.00
CA ASN A 212 22.41 6.82 -12.58
C ASN A 212 21.16 6.74 -13.49
N MET A 213 20.39 7.82 -13.61
CA MET A 213 19.18 7.84 -14.45
C MET A 213 19.48 8.27 -15.88
N GLY A 214 18.78 7.66 -16.85
CA GLY A 214 18.82 8.09 -18.25
C GLY A 214 18.21 9.47 -18.44
N ALA A 215 18.65 10.18 -19.50
CA ALA A 215 18.21 11.53 -19.82
C ALA A 215 16.70 11.64 -20.14
N ASP A 216 16.04 10.52 -20.45
CA ASP A 216 14.61 10.44 -20.75
C ASP A 216 13.70 10.31 -19.51
N VAL A 217 14.29 10.24 -18.31
CA VAL A 217 13.56 10.19 -17.04
C VAL A 217 13.58 11.55 -16.36
N PHE A 218 12.40 12.11 -16.13
CA PHE A 218 12.25 13.35 -15.36
C PHE A 218 12.43 13.05 -13.87
N VAL A 219 13.55 13.51 -13.30
CA VAL A 219 13.84 13.39 -11.86
C VAL A 219 13.50 14.69 -11.14
N LYS A 220 12.50 14.63 -10.25
CA LYS A 220 12.06 15.78 -9.44
C LYS A 220 12.48 15.61 -7.99
N GLU A 221 13.18 16.60 -7.45
CA GLU A 221 13.43 16.71 -6.01
C GLU A 221 12.45 17.72 -5.40
N ASN A 222 11.79 17.35 -4.31
CA ASN A 222 10.88 18.24 -3.59
C ASN A 222 11.20 18.25 -2.10
N GLU A 223 10.93 19.37 -1.46
CA GLU A 223 10.84 19.47 0.00
C GLU A 223 9.38 19.37 0.43
N TRP A 224 9.11 18.62 1.48
CA TRP A 224 7.79 18.59 2.08
C TRP A 224 7.57 19.83 2.95
N LYS A 225 6.74 20.72 2.43
CA LYS A 225 6.09 21.74 3.24
C LYS A 225 4.91 21.08 3.95
N SER A 226 5.01 20.87 5.26
CA SER A 226 3.88 20.30 6.01
C SER A 226 2.69 21.25 5.98
N TYR A 227 1.57 20.82 5.38
CA TYR A 227 0.28 21.42 5.69
C TYR A 227 -0.35 20.60 6.83
N PRO A 228 -0.59 21.20 8.01
CA PRO A 228 -0.88 20.47 9.25
C PRO A 228 -2.25 19.78 9.34
N PHE A 229 -3.04 19.67 8.25
CA PHE A 229 -4.47 19.37 8.37
C PHE A 229 -4.99 18.02 7.83
N LEU A 230 -4.16 17.02 7.49
CA LEU A 230 -4.67 15.72 6.99
C LEU A 230 -3.97 14.48 7.57
N ALA A 231 -4.28 14.13 8.83
CA ALA A 231 -3.91 12.87 9.51
C ALA A 231 -5.14 12.07 10.01
#